data_AF-A0AAE3Y9H9-F1
#
_entry.id   AF-A0AAE3Y9H9-F1
#
_cell.length_a   1.000
_cell.length_b   1.000
_cell.length_c   1.000
_cell.angle_alpha   90.00
_cell.angle_beta   90.00
_cell.angle_gamma   90.00
#
_symmetry.space_group_name_H-M   'P 1'
#
loop_
_entity.id
_entity.type
_entity.pdbx_description
1 polymer ?
#
loop_
_entity_poly.entity_id
_entity_poly.type
_entity_poly.pdbx_seq_one_letter_code
_entity_poly.pdbx_strand_id
1 'polypeptide(L)'
;MFFTLFYFGSCYLILKAFSVQVKIWFDDNYLFIQKGKQPTEKYFKSDIKGFYAYDYESKAPSLQNSKIYFKFCLMNDSKIYLNDVEYKNKYETEKGESLKKFLKHAQKELHFSKIKKEKFQNIYWYSTK
;
A
#
# COMPACT_ATOMS: atom_id res chain seq x y z
N MET A 1 7.17 33.20 1.07
CA MET A 1 5.97 32.52 0.54
C MET A 1 6.16 31.94 -0.87
N PHE A 2 6.77 32.68 -1.80
CA PHE A 2 7.15 32.12 -3.12
C PHE A 2 8.21 31.01 -3.03
N PHE A 3 9.30 31.23 -2.28
CA PHE A 3 10.36 30.22 -2.09
C PHE A 3 9.84 28.88 -1.54
N THR A 4 8.90 28.92 -0.58
CA THR A 4 8.27 27.73 -0.02
C THR A 4 7.39 26.99 -1.04
N LEU A 5 6.62 27.71 -1.86
CA LEU A 5 5.81 27.11 -2.93
C LEU A 5 6.68 26.45 -4.02
N PHE A 6 7.77 27.12 -4.43
CA PHE A 6 8.73 26.55 -5.38
C PHE A 6 9.45 25.33 -4.81
N TYR A 7 9.81 25.35 -3.53
CA TYR A 7 10.43 24.22 -2.84
C TYR A 7 9.49 22.99 -2.81
N PHE A 8 8.25 23.15 -2.34
CA PHE A 8 7.32 22.02 -2.32
C PHE A 8 6.93 21.52 -3.72
N GLY A 9 6.78 22.43 -4.68
CA GLY A 9 6.51 22.08 -6.08
C GLY A 9 7.65 21.28 -6.71
N SER A 10 8.90 21.73 -6.54
CA SER A 10 10.08 21.04 -7.06
C SER A 10 10.29 19.69 -6.37
N CYS A 11 10.14 19.59 -5.05
CA CYS A 11 10.20 18.31 -4.34
C CYS A 11 9.15 17.32 -4.84
N TYR A 12 7.89 17.75 -5.07
CA TYR A 12 6.85 16.88 -5.61
C TYR A 12 7.20 16.37 -7.02
N LEU A 13 7.69 17.24 -7.90
CA LEU A 13 8.11 16.86 -9.26
C LEU A 13 9.26 15.86 -9.23
N ILE A 14 10.24 16.08 -8.36
CA ILE A 14 11.37 15.16 -8.17
C ILE A 14 10.87 13.80 -7.68
N LEU A 15 10.05 13.76 -6.62
CA LEU A 15 9.51 12.51 -6.09
C LEU A 15 8.64 11.77 -7.13
N LYS A 16 7.88 12.51 -7.94
CA LYS A 16 7.08 11.94 -9.02
C LYS A 16 7.95 11.37 -10.14
N ALA A 17 9.06 12.03 -10.48
CA ALA A 17 10.03 11.54 -11.46
C ALA A 17 10.75 10.26 -10.97
N PHE A 18 10.94 10.11 -9.67
CA PHE A 18 11.45 8.89 -9.03
C PHE A 18 10.36 7.84 -8.75
N SER A 19 9.10 8.11 -9.08
CA SER A 19 8.04 7.12 -8.95
C SER A 19 8.31 5.95 -9.88
N VAL A 20 8.13 4.73 -9.38
CA VAL A 20 8.40 3.51 -10.11
C VAL A 20 7.18 2.63 -10.14
N GLN A 21 7.00 1.93 -11.26
CA GLN A 21 6.00 0.87 -11.35
C GLN A 21 6.37 -0.25 -10.37
N VAL A 22 5.43 -0.62 -9.49
CA VAL A 22 5.58 -1.79 -8.63
C VAL A 22 4.79 -2.95 -9.20
N LYS A 23 5.45 -4.09 -9.38
CA LYS A 23 4.78 -5.38 -9.60
C LYS A 23 4.79 -6.14 -8.29
N ILE A 24 3.63 -6.64 -7.91
CA ILE A 24 3.44 -7.44 -6.70
C ILE A 24 2.59 -8.65 -7.04
N TRP A 25 3.03 -9.82 -6.62
CA TRP A 25 2.32 -11.07 -6.86
C TRP A 25 2.67 -12.11 -5.78
N PHE A 26 1.86 -13.15 -5.70
CA PHE A 26 2.04 -14.27 -4.81
C PHE A 26 2.27 -15.55 -5.63
N ASP A 27 3.06 -16.48 -5.10
CA ASP A 27 3.02 -17.90 -5.48
C ASP A 27 2.58 -18.72 -4.26
N ASP A 28 2.74 -20.05 -4.27
CA ASP A 28 2.34 -20.92 -3.16
C ASP A 28 2.93 -20.48 -1.81
N ASN A 29 4.19 -20.06 -1.75
CA ASN A 29 4.93 -19.85 -0.50
C ASN A 29 5.40 -18.41 -0.27
N TYR A 30 5.37 -17.56 -1.29
CA TYR A 30 6.08 -16.30 -1.31
C TYR A 30 5.24 -15.13 -1.78
N LEU A 31 5.60 -13.95 -1.28
CA LEU A 31 5.27 -12.64 -1.81
C LEU A 31 6.48 -12.12 -2.58
N PHE A 32 6.26 -11.71 -3.83
CA PHE A 32 7.27 -11.09 -4.66
C PHE A 32 6.95 -9.63 -4.90
N ILE A 33 7.98 -8.80 -4.86
CA ILE A 33 7.88 -7.36 -5.08
C ILE A 33 9.01 -6.93 -6.02
N GLN A 34 8.65 -6.33 -7.14
CA GLN A 34 9.60 -5.74 -8.08
C GLN A 34 9.30 -4.26 -8.24
N LYS A 35 10.30 -3.42 -7.93
CA LYS A 35 10.20 -1.95 -8.05
C LYS A 35 10.95 -1.49 -9.29
N GLY A 36 10.22 -1.13 -10.34
CA GLY A 36 10.79 -0.73 -11.63
C GLY A 36 11.66 -1.84 -12.23
N LYS A 37 12.94 -1.51 -12.50
CA LYS A 37 13.93 -2.45 -13.04
C LYS A 37 14.81 -3.11 -11.97
N GLN A 38 14.51 -2.91 -10.69
CA GLN A 38 15.27 -3.53 -9.61
C GLN A 38 15.07 -5.06 -9.59
N PRO A 39 16.02 -5.82 -9.02
CA PRO A 39 15.83 -7.24 -8.76
C PRO A 39 14.56 -7.49 -7.95
N THR A 40 13.91 -8.62 -8.22
CA THR A 40 12.71 -9.02 -7.49
C THR A 40 13.07 -9.38 -6.05
N GLU A 41 12.46 -8.69 -5.09
CA GLU A 41 12.50 -9.03 -3.68
C GLU A 41 11.50 -10.15 -3.42
N LYS A 42 11.91 -11.16 -2.62
CA LYS A 42 11.12 -12.36 -2.32
C LYS A 42 11.01 -12.52 -0.81
N TYR A 43 9.79 -12.72 -0.32
CA TYR A 43 9.48 -12.85 1.11
C TYR A 43 8.63 -14.10 1.33
N PHE A 44 8.98 -14.93 2.31
CA PHE A 44 8.11 -16.04 2.70
C PHE A 44 6.80 -15.49 3.25
N LYS A 45 5.67 -16.06 2.83
CA LYS A 45 4.35 -15.70 3.38
C LYS A 45 4.28 -15.94 4.89
N SER A 46 4.94 -16.99 5.37
CA SER A 46 5.05 -17.32 6.80
C SER A 46 5.76 -16.24 7.62
N ASP A 47 6.62 -15.45 6.99
CA ASP A 47 7.38 -14.40 7.67
C ASP A 47 6.60 -13.09 7.73
N ILE A 48 5.43 -13.00 7.09
CA ILE A 48 4.57 -11.83 7.14
C ILE A 48 3.70 -11.92 8.40
N LYS A 49 3.93 -11.02 9.36
CA LYS A 49 3.14 -10.91 10.60
C LYS A 49 1.75 -10.31 10.35
N GLY A 50 1.65 -9.48 9.34
CA GLY A 50 0.43 -8.78 8.95
C GLY A 50 0.75 -7.51 8.17
N PHE A 51 -0.27 -6.77 7.76
CA PHE A 51 -0.07 -5.51 7.06
C PHE A 51 -1.09 -4.45 7.43
N TYR A 52 -0.69 -3.19 7.28
CA TYR A 52 -1.61 -2.07 7.31
C TYR A 52 -2.00 -1.66 5.89
N ALA A 53 -3.28 -1.37 5.69
CA ALA A 53 -3.80 -0.85 4.43
C ALA A 53 -5.02 0.07 4.68
N TYR A 54 -5.33 0.94 3.71
CA TYR A 54 -6.62 1.64 3.70
C TYR A 54 -7.77 0.65 3.47
N ASP A 55 -8.97 1.04 3.90
CA ASP A 55 -10.21 0.34 3.54
C ASP A 55 -10.65 0.70 2.12
N TYR A 56 -10.04 0.05 1.13
CA TYR A 56 -10.39 0.21 -0.28
C TYR A 56 -11.81 -0.30 -0.62
N GLU A 57 -12.52 -0.93 0.32
CA GLU A 57 -13.91 -1.36 0.15
C GLU A 57 -14.94 -0.31 0.57
N SER A 58 -14.51 0.77 1.24
CA SER A 58 -15.40 1.80 1.75
C SER A 58 -16.16 2.50 0.62
N LYS A 59 -17.49 2.57 0.75
CA LYS A 59 -18.35 3.32 -0.17
C LYS A 59 -18.58 4.76 0.27
N ALA A 60 -18.23 5.12 1.51
CA ALA A 60 -18.42 6.47 2.02
C ALA A 60 -17.51 7.45 1.26
N PRO A 61 -18.04 8.51 0.61
CA PRO A 61 -17.23 9.40 -0.23
C PRO A 61 -16.02 10.03 0.47
N SER A 62 -16.15 10.35 1.76
CA SER A 62 -15.06 10.91 2.58
C SER A 62 -13.95 9.92 2.92
N LEU A 63 -14.19 8.61 2.76
CA LEU A 63 -13.27 7.53 3.08
C LEU A 63 -12.81 6.76 1.84
N GLN A 64 -13.40 7.01 0.67
CA GLN A 64 -12.91 6.44 -0.58
C GLN A 64 -11.49 6.94 -0.85
N ASN A 65 -10.62 6.00 -1.20
CA ASN A 65 -9.21 6.30 -1.40
C ASN A 65 -8.65 5.43 -2.52
N SER A 66 -7.95 6.06 -3.46
CA SER A 66 -7.19 5.39 -4.52
C SER A 66 -5.68 5.57 -4.34
N LYS A 67 -5.23 6.12 -3.20
CA LYS A 67 -3.83 6.19 -2.83
C LYS A 67 -3.32 4.82 -2.40
N ILE A 68 -2.17 4.42 -2.97
CA ILE A 68 -1.51 3.18 -2.56
C ILE A 68 -0.95 3.36 -1.14
N TYR A 69 -1.36 2.49 -0.23
CA TYR A 69 -0.79 2.32 1.09
C TYR A 69 -0.89 0.85 1.51
N PHE A 70 0.25 0.18 1.48
CA PHE A 70 0.45 -1.12 2.13
C PHE A 70 1.75 -1.07 2.93
N LYS A 71 1.66 -1.46 4.19
CA LYS A 71 2.81 -1.62 5.08
C LYS A 71 2.80 -3.03 5.61
N PHE A 72 3.55 -3.92 4.98
CA PHE A 72 3.74 -5.29 5.49
C PHE A 72 4.75 -5.26 6.62
N CYS A 73 4.39 -5.83 7.75
CA CYS A 73 5.26 -6.03 8.89
C CYS A 73 5.72 -7.49 8.88
N LEU A 74 7.02 -7.72 8.93
CA LEU A 74 7.59 -9.06 9.00
C LEU A 74 7.80 -9.49 10.46
N MET A 75 8.01 -10.79 10.68
CA MET A 75 8.25 -11.37 12.01
C MET A 75 9.53 -10.85 12.67
N ASN A 76 10.53 -10.46 11.87
CA ASN A 76 11.78 -9.84 12.33
C ASN A 76 11.67 -8.32 12.54
N ASP A 77 10.46 -7.79 12.67
CA ASP A 77 10.12 -6.36 12.82
C ASP A 77 10.50 -5.43 11.66
N SER A 78 11.11 -5.97 10.60
CA SER A 78 11.31 -5.21 9.36
C SER A 78 9.99 -4.93 8.64
N LYS A 79 10.00 -3.90 7.79
CA LYS A 79 8.78 -3.37 7.16
C LYS A 79 8.99 -3.17 5.67
N ILE A 80 8.00 -3.61 4.89
CA ILE A 80 7.94 -3.37 3.45
C ILE A 80 6.87 -2.31 3.22
N TYR A 81 7.25 -1.22 2.54
CA TYR A 81 6.37 -0.10 2.27
C TYR A 81 6.04 -0.02 0.78
N LEU A 82 4.74 0.02 0.47
CA LEU A 82 4.21 0.33 -0.85
C LEU A 82 3.29 1.53 -0.70
N ASN A 83 3.82 2.71 -1.03
CA ASN A 83 3.11 3.97 -0.88
C ASN A 83 3.19 4.77 -2.17
N ASP A 84 2.12 5.48 -2.50
CA ASP A 84 2.17 6.48 -3.56
C ASP A 84 2.65 7.83 -3.01
N VAL A 85 3.35 8.58 -3.87
CA VAL A 85 3.83 9.95 -3.66
C VAL A 85 2.68 10.96 -3.76
N GLU A 86 1.54 10.58 -4.35
CA GLU A 86 0.40 11.48 -4.55
C GLU A 86 -0.09 12.16 -3.25
N TYR A 87 -0.13 13.49 -3.31
CA TYR A 87 -0.51 14.35 -2.18
C TYR A 87 -2.04 14.60 -2.12
N LYS A 88 -2.71 14.68 -3.28
CA LYS A 88 -4.16 14.86 -3.35
C LYS A 88 -4.83 13.51 -3.59
N ASN A 89 -5.78 13.15 -2.74
CA ASN A 89 -6.67 12.01 -2.98
C ASN A 89 -7.74 12.42 -4.01
N LYS A 90 -7.36 12.47 -5.29
CA LYS A 90 -8.35 12.45 -6.36
C LYS A 90 -8.71 10.98 -6.56
N TYR A 91 -9.92 10.60 -6.15
CA TYR A 91 -10.35 9.22 -6.31
C TYR A 91 -10.36 8.83 -7.78
N GLU A 92 -9.62 7.77 -8.10
CA GLU A 92 -9.52 7.18 -9.42
C GLU A 92 -10.18 5.80 -9.38
N THR A 93 -11.29 5.65 -10.11
CA THR A 93 -12.14 4.45 -10.04
C THR A 93 -11.38 3.17 -10.38
N GLU A 94 -10.61 3.16 -11.47
CA GLU A 94 -9.88 1.97 -11.92
C GLU A 94 -8.76 1.56 -10.94
N LYS A 95 -8.04 2.55 -10.41
CA LYS A 95 -6.98 2.38 -9.40
C LYS A 95 -7.58 1.86 -8.08
N GLY A 96 -8.70 2.45 -7.64
CA GLY A 96 -9.43 2.02 -6.45
C GLY A 96 -9.92 0.57 -6.54
N GLU A 97 -10.54 0.18 -7.66
CA GLU A 97 -10.99 -1.21 -7.86
C GLU A 97 -9.81 -2.19 -7.96
N SER A 98 -8.69 -1.78 -8.54
CA SER A 98 -7.46 -2.59 -8.57
C SER A 98 -6.89 -2.80 -7.17
N LEU A 99 -6.83 -1.76 -6.35
CA LEU A 99 -6.36 -1.82 -4.96
C LEU A 99 -7.28 -2.68 -4.08
N LYS A 100 -8.58 -2.58 -4.28
CA LYS A 100 -9.59 -3.41 -3.61
C LYS A 100 -9.45 -4.89 -3.98
N LYS A 101 -9.27 -5.21 -5.27
CA LYS A 101 -9.00 -6.59 -5.73
C LYS A 101 -7.72 -7.12 -5.11
N PHE A 102 -6.66 -6.33 -5.13
CA PHE A 102 -5.38 -6.70 -4.53
C PHE A 102 -5.50 -6.92 -3.01
N LEU A 103 -6.19 -6.05 -2.28
CA LEU A 103 -6.43 -6.20 -0.85
C LEU A 103 -7.12 -7.53 -0.53
N LYS A 104 -8.21 -7.86 -1.24
CA LYS A 104 -8.92 -9.13 -1.06
C LYS A 104 -8.06 -10.34 -1.38
N HIS A 105 -7.27 -10.23 -2.44
CA HIS A 105 -6.37 -11.29 -2.84
C HIS A 105 -5.29 -11.51 -1.77
N ALA A 106 -4.63 -10.45 -1.29
CA ALA A 106 -3.64 -10.52 -0.22
C ALA A 106 -4.22 -11.11 1.08
N GLN A 107 -5.46 -10.75 1.45
CA GLN A 107 -6.15 -11.37 2.58
C GLN A 107 -6.31 -12.88 2.41
N LYS A 108 -6.69 -13.34 1.21
CA LYS A 108 -6.86 -14.76 0.91
C LYS A 108 -5.52 -15.50 0.92
N GLU A 109 -4.53 -14.97 0.21
CA GLU A 109 -3.19 -15.56 0.07
C GLU A 109 -2.44 -15.67 1.40
N LEU A 110 -2.69 -14.76 2.33
CA LEU A 110 -2.05 -14.72 3.65
C LEU A 110 -2.94 -15.25 4.77
N HIS A 111 -4.18 -15.65 4.46
CA HIS A 111 -5.18 -16.06 5.45
C HIS A 111 -5.44 -15.00 6.55
N PHE A 112 -5.42 -13.72 6.17
CA PHE A 112 -5.58 -12.60 7.09
C PHE A 112 -7.00 -12.02 7.07
N SER A 113 -7.42 -11.54 8.24
CA SER A 113 -8.70 -10.87 8.43
C SER A 113 -8.50 -9.41 8.81
N LYS A 114 -9.49 -8.57 8.49
CA LYS A 114 -9.49 -7.15 8.80
C LYS A 114 -9.75 -6.94 10.30
N ILE A 115 -8.81 -6.30 10.99
CA ILE A 115 -8.87 -5.98 12.42
C ILE A 115 -8.88 -4.46 12.57
N LYS A 116 -9.93 -3.93 13.21
CA LYS A 116 -10.08 -2.50 13.46
C LYS A 116 -9.12 -2.06 14.57
N LYS A 117 -8.37 -0.99 14.33
CA LYS A 117 -7.55 -0.30 15.34
C LYS A 117 -8.21 1.05 15.63
N GLU A 118 -8.57 1.31 16.87
CA GLU A 118 -9.38 2.49 17.26
C GLU A 118 -8.77 3.85 16.86
N LYS A 119 -7.43 3.93 16.80
CA LYS A 119 -6.70 5.18 16.56
C LYS A 119 -6.56 5.60 15.09
N PHE A 120 -6.98 4.76 14.13
CA PHE A 120 -6.77 5.05 12.72
C PHE A 120 -8.11 5.16 11.98
N GLN A 121 -8.42 6.35 11.48
CA GLN A 121 -9.54 6.53 10.56
C GLN A 121 -9.16 5.89 9.22
N ASN A 122 -9.94 4.90 8.79
CA ASN A 122 -9.85 4.24 7.48
C ASN A 122 -8.59 3.39 7.18
N ILE A 123 -7.64 3.27 8.10
CA ILE A 123 -6.50 2.34 7.99
C ILE A 123 -6.73 1.19 8.96
N TYR A 124 -6.61 -0.04 8.46
CA TYR A 124 -6.86 -1.25 9.21
C TYR A 124 -5.60 -2.11 9.29
N TRP A 125 -5.54 -2.93 10.32
CA TRP A 125 -4.53 -3.97 10.47
C TRP A 125 -5.10 -5.29 9.95
N TYR A 126 -4.34 -5.99 9.13
CA TYR A 126 -4.72 -7.28 8.57
C TYR A 126 -3.73 -8.33 9.05
N SER A 127 -4.19 -9.29 9.84
CA SER A 127 -3.40 -10.43 10.32
C SER A 127 -4.29 -11.64 10.58
N THR A 128 -3.67 -12.75 11.00
CA THR A 128 -4.38 -13.78 11.75
C THR A 128 -5.02 -13.15 12.99
N LYS A 129 -6.24 -13.58 13.33
CA LYS A 129 -6.93 -13.13 14.54
C LYS A 129 -6.15 -13.48 15.80
#